data_AF-A0A432KJ59-F1
#
_entry.id   AF-A0A432KJ59-F1
#
_cell.length_a   1.000
_cell.length_b   1.000
_cell.length_c   1.000
_cell.angle_alpha   90.00
_cell.angle_beta   90.00
_cell.angle_gamma   90.00
#
_symmetry.space_group_name_H-M   'P 1'
#
loop_
_entity.id
_entity.type
_entity.pdbx_description
1 polymer ?
#
loop_
_entity_poly.entity_id
_entity_poly.type
_entity_poly.pdbx_seq_one_letter_code
_entity_poly.pdbx_strand_id
1 'polypeptide(L)'
;MSKTKILSIVFFVIAIVIGYFFVDSIAYDIQQEKRIKREEARVINKLKQIRSGMIAYQRVNGQYTSDWDKLINFIDTGEFYLTERSETIIPREYGGDSVVINID
;
A
#
# COMPACT_ATOMS: atom_id res chain seq x y z
N MET A 1 47.70 40.96 -10.64
CA MET A 1 47.22 39.67 -11.20
C MET A 1 46.62 39.94 -12.57
N SER A 2 46.88 39.15 -13.61
CA SER A 2 46.29 39.38 -14.94
C SER A 2 44.76 39.17 -14.89
N LYS A 3 44.00 39.94 -15.68
CA LYS A 3 42.53 39.87 -15.74
C LYS A 3 42.01 38.45 -16.00
N THR A 4 42.75 37.68 -16.80
CA THR A 4 42.50 36.27 -17.10
C THR A 4 42.56 35.37 -15.86
N LYS A 5 43.50 35.60 -14.95
CA LYS A 5 43.66 34.79 -13.73
C LYS A 5 42.51 34.99 -12.75
N ILE A 6 42.01 36.23 -12.63
CA ILE A 6 40.85 36.56 -11.80
C ILE A 6 39.60 35.87 -12.34
N LEU A 7 39.42 35.90 -13.66
CA LEU A 7 38.27 35.26 -14.31
C LEU A 7 38.28 33.74 -14.13
N SER A 8 39.44 33.08 -14.28
CA SER A 8 39.59 31.64 -14.03
C SER A 8 39.24 31.26 -12.59
N ILE A 9 39.64 32.07 -11.61
CA ILE A 9 39.33 31.83 -10.19
C ILE A 9 37.82 31.96 -9.94
N VAL A 10 37.16 32.98 -10.52
CA VAL A 10 35.71 33.15 -10.40
C VAL A 10 34.96 31.96 -11.01
N PHE A 11 35.33 31.53 -12.23
CA PHE A 11 34.73 30.36 -12.85
C PHE A 11 34.95 29.07 -12.06
N PHE A 12 36.12 28.92 -11.43
CA PHE A 12 36.40 27.78 -10.56
C PHE A 12 35.50 27.75 -9.33
N VAL A 13 35.30 28.89 -8.67
CA VAL A 13 34.39 29.01 -7.53
C VAL A 13 32.95 28.72 -7.96
N ILE A 14 32.51 29.25 -9.11
CA ILE A 14 31.19 28.98 -9.67
C ILE A 14 31.01 27.48 -9.96
N ALA A 15 32.02 26.81 -10.51
CA ALA A 15 31.96 25.38 -10.78
C ALA A 15 31.78 24.54 -9.50
N ILE A 16 32.44 24.93 -8.39
CA ILE A 16 32.27 24.28 -7.09
C ILE A 16 30.83 24.48 -6.56
N VAL A 17 30.31 25.70 -6.64
CA VAL A 17 28.95 26.01 -6.18
C VAL A 17 27.91 25.21 -6.98
N ILE A 18 28.06 25.13 -8.29
CA ILE A 18 27.18 24.33 -9.16
C ILE A 18 27.30 22.83 -8.80
N GLY A 19 28.52 22.34 -8.54
CA GLY A 19 28.73 20.95 -8.09
C GLY A 19 27.99 20.63 -6.80
N TYR A 20 27.95 21.55 -5.83
CA TYR A 20 27.16 21.39 -4.60
C TYR A 20 25.66 21.32 -4.87
N PHE A 21 25.13 22.24 -5.70
CA PHE A 21 23.71 22.24 -6.07
C PHE A 21 23.28 20.94 -6.78
N PHE A 22 24.16 20.34 -7.57
CA PHE A 22 23.84 19.09 -8.27
C PHE A 22 23.66 17.92 -7.30
N VAL A 23 24.54 17.82 -6.29
CA VAL A 23 24.44 16.78 -5.25
C VAL A 23 23.18 16.99 -4.41
N ASP A 24 22.90 18.23 -4.01
CA ASP A 24 21.73 18.58 -3.22
C ASP A 24 20.42 18.29 -3.97
N SER A 25 20.34 18.64 -5.26
CA SER A 25 19.16 18.37 -6.09
C SER A 25 18.85 16.87 -6.16
N ILE A 26 19.85 16.02 -6.44
CA ILE A 26 19.65 14.57 -6.54
C ILE A 26 19.23 14.00 -5.17
N ALA A 27 19.87 14.43 -4.09
CA ALA A 27 19.55 13.96 -2.75
C ALA A 27 18.14 14.39 -2.31
N TYR A 28 17.73 15.61 -2.67
CA TYR A 28 16.41 16.14 -2.39
C TYR A 28 15.32 15.32 -3.09
N ASP A 29 15.46 15.06 -4.39
CA ASP A 29 14.46 14.32 -5.16
C ASP A 29 14.24 12.90 -4.62
N ILE A 30 15.33 12.21 -4.25
CA ILE A 30 15.26 10.88 -3.62
C ILE A 30 14.51 10.93 -2.29
N GLN A 31 14.73 11.97 -1.48
CA GLN A 31 14.03 12.11 -0.19
C GLN A 31 12.55 12.41 -0.37
N GLN A 32 12.19 13.21 -1.38
CA GLN A 32 10.79 13.50 -1.70
C GLN A 32 10.05 12.25 -2.18
N GLU A 33 10.64 11.49 -3.10
CA GLU A 33 10.05 10.23 -3.57
C GLU A 33 9.84 9.25 -2.41
N LYS A 34 10.83 9.12 -1.51
CA LYS A 34 10.70 8.29 -0.30
C LYS A 34 9.59 8.79 0.64
N ARG A 35 9.38 10.10 0.76
CA ARG A 35 8.28 10.66 1.57
C ARG A 35 6.93 10.32 0.97
N ILE A 36 6.76 10.54 -0.34
CA ILE A 36 5.53 10.24 -1.08
C ILE A 36 5.17 8.76 -0.93
N LYS A 37 6.11 7.86 -1.22
CA LYS A 37 5.89 6.41 -1.08
C LYS A 37 5.44 5.99 0.32
N ARG A 38 5.99 6.62 1.38
CA ARG A 38 5.57 6.32 2.77
C ARG A 38 4.15 6.79 3.05
N GLU A 39 3.79 7.98 2.60
CA GLU A 39 2.44 8.52 2.80
C GLU A 39 1.40 7.73 1.98
N GLU A 40 1.71 7.40 0.73
CA GLU A 40 0.89 6.52 -0.11
C GLU A 40 0.68 5.15 0.53
N ALA A 41 1.75 4.52 1.03
CA ALA A 41 1.65 3.24 1.73
C ALA A 41 0.72 3.31 2.94
N ARG A 42 0.76 4.42 3.70
CA ARG A 42 -0.14 4.65 4.85
C ARG A 42 -1.60 4.79 4.39
N VAL A 43 -1.86 5.55 3.33
CA VAL A 43 -3.22 5.71 2.76
C VAL A 43 -3.74 4.38 2.24
N ILE A 44 -2.93 3.66 1.47
CA ILE A 44 -3.28 2.33 0.94
C ILE A 44 -3.62 1.36 2.07
N ASN A 45 -2.84 1.36 3.16
CA ASN A 45 -3.11 0.49 4.30
C ASN A 45 -4.47 0.83 4.95
N LYS A 46 -4.75 2.12 5.19
CA LYS A 46 -6.06 2.55 5.71
C LYS A 46 -7.21 2.12 4.80
N LEU A 47 -7.08 2.31 3.48
CA LEU A 47 -8.09 1.90 2.51
C LEU A 47 -8.31 0.38 2.51
N LYS A 48 -7.23 -0.41 2.66
CA LYS A 48 -7.33 -1.87 2.81
C LYS A 48 -8.07 -2.27 4.08
N GLN A 49 -7.81 -1.61 5.21
CA GLN A 49 -8.53 -1.88 6.47
C GLN A 49 -10.03 -1.61 6.33
N ILE A 50 -10.40 -0.45 5.75
CA ILE A 50 -11.79 -0.10 5.48
C ILE A 50 -12.44 -1.15 4.58
N ARG A 51 -11.77 -1.56 3.50
CA ARG A 51 -12.25 -2.60 2.60
C ARG A 51 -12.49 -3.93 3.34
N SER A 52 -11.56 -4.36 4.18
CA SER A 52 -11.72 -5.59 4.97
C SER A 52 -12.91 -5.50 5.93
N GLY A 53 -13.09 -4.38 6.62
CA GLY A 53 -14.26 -4.15 7.49
C GLY A 53 -15.58 -4.18 6.70
N MET A 54 -15.62 -3.56 5.53
CA MET A 54 -16.78 -3.57 4.64
C MET A 54 -17.11 -4.98 4.12
N ILE A 55 -16.11 -5.79 3.76
CA ILE A 55 -16.31 -7.18 3.36
C ILE A 55 -16.88 -8.00 4.52
N ALA A 56 -16.35 -7.82 5.73
CA ALA A 56 -16.87 -8.49 6.93
C ALA A 56 -18.33 -8.08 7.21
N TYR A 57 -18.64 -6.78 7.12
CA TYR A 57 -20.00 -6.28 7.25
C TYR A 57 -20.93 -6.89 6.20
N GLN A 58 -20.49 -7.01 4.95
CA GLN A 58 -21.25 -7.65 3.88
C GLN A 58 -21.49 -9.13 4.15
N ARG A 59 -20.51 -9.87 4.68
CA ARG A 59 -20.69 -11.30 5.01
C ARG A 59 -21.77 -11.53 6.06
N VAL A 60 -21.87 -10.64 7.04
CA VAL A 60 -22.86 -10.77 8.13
C VAL A 60 -24.22 -10.21 7.72
N ASN A 61 -24.25 -9.02 7.10
CA ASN A 61 -25.50 -8.29 6.83
C ASN A 61 -26.02 -8.46 5.39
N GLY A 62 -25.30 -9.18 4.52
CA GLY A 62 -25.65 -9.40 3.11
C GLY A 62 -25.47 -8.19 2.19
N GLN A 63 -25.15 -7.01 2.72
CA GLN A 63 -25.00 -5.77 1.96
C GLN A 63 -23.85 -4.91 2.50
N TYR A 64 -23.30 -4.03 1.67
CA TYR A 64 -22.35 -3.01 2.13
C TYR A 64 -23.07 -1.89 2.89
N THR A 65 -22.39 -1.30 3.87
CA THR A 65 -22.87 -0.07 4.53
C THR A 65 -22.33 1.16 3.84
N SER A 66 -23.19 2.16 3.61
CA SER A 66 -22.80 3.51 3.18
C SER A 66 -22.57 4.46 4.37
N ASP A 67 -22.89 4.00 5.58
CA ASP A 67 -22.84 4.76 6.82
C ASP A 67 -21.60 4.35 7.63
N TRP A 68 -20.76 5.33 7.96
CA TRP A 68 -19.52 5.15 8.70
C TRP A 68 -19.75 4.75 10.15
N ASP A 69 -20.78 5.28 10.81
CA ASP A 69 -21.06 4.98 12.21
C ASP A 69 -21.46 3.51 12.37
N LYS A 70 -22.25 3.00 11.40
CA LYS A 70 -22.61 1.57 11.35
C LYS A 70 -21.40 0.68 11.11
N LEU A 71 -20.46 1.11 10.26
CA LEU A 71 -19.23 0.36 10.01
C LEU A 71 -18.34 0.30 11.25
N ILE A 72 -18.17 1.43 11.94
CA ILE A 72 -17.35 1.52 13.17
C ILE A 72 -17.97 0.65 14.25
N ASN A 73 -19.28 0.77 14.49
CA ASN A 73 -19.97 -0.05 15.47
C ASN A 73 -19.85 -1.55 15.16
N PHE A 74 -19.94 -1.93 13.88
CA PHE A 74 -19.71 -3.31 13.47
C PHE A 74 -18.26 -3.77 13.68
N ILE A 75 -17.27 -2.91 13.50
CA ILE A 75 -15.87 -3.28 13.77
C ILE A 75 -15.64 -3.45 15.29
N ASP A 76 -16.27 -2.62 16.12
CA ASP A 76 -16.09 -2.65 17.58
C ASP A 76 -16.89 -3.75 18.28
N THR A 77 -18.11 -4.04 17.81
CA THR A 77 -19.04 -4.97 18.48
C THR A 77 -19.50 -6.13 17.61
N GLY A 78 -19.07 -6.19 16.35
CA GLY A 78 -19.56 -7.20 15.40
C GLY A 78 -18.90 -8.55 15.62
N GLU A 79 -19.73 -9.56 15.83
CA GLU A 79 -19.34 -10.96 15.74
C GLU A 79 -19.64 -11.45 14.32
N PHE A 80 -18.70 -12.16 13.68
CA PHE A 80 -18.92 -12.81 12.40
C PHE A 80 -18.61 -14.30 12.53
N TYR A 81 -19.46 -15.13 11.94
CA TYR A 81 -19.26 -16.57 11.92
C TYR A 81 -18.04 -16.91 11.06
N LEU A 82 -17.07 -17.63 11.62
CA LEU A 82 -15.96 -18.20 10.88
C LEU A 82 -16.47 -19.50 10.24
N THR A 83 -16.91 -19.43 8.99
CA THR A 83 -17.34 -20.63 8.25
C THR A 83 -16.11 -21.28 7.60
N GLU A 84 -15.81 -22.52 7.93
CA GLU A 84 -14.72 -23.28 7.30
C GLU A 84 -15.32 -24.16 6.19
N ARG A 85 -14.87 -23.95 4.95
CA ARG A 85 -15.22 -24.83 3.82
C ARG A 85 -14.05 -25.75 3.55
N SER A 86 -14.20 -27.02 3.88
CA SER A 86 -13.22 -28.06 3.53
C SER A 86 -13.74 -28.88 2.35
N GLU A 87 -12.94 -28.98 1.29
CA GLU A 87 -13.25 -29.79 0.10
C GLU A 87 -12.39 -31.05 0.12
N THR A 88 -13.03 -32.21 0.28
CA THR A 88 -12.34 -33.50 0.14
C THR A 88 -12.63 -34.08 -1.23
N ILE A 89 -11.59 -34.21 -2.06
CA ILE A 89 -11.68 -34.80 -3.40
C ILE A 89 -11.39 -36.29 -3.27
N ILE A 90 -12.39 -37.13 -3.56
CA ILE A 90 -12.23 -38.59 -3.60
C ILE A 90 -12.21 -39.02 -5.08
N PRO A 91 -11.05 -39.43 -5.63
CA PRO A 91 -10.97 -39.89 -7.01
C PRO A 91 -11.63 -41.27 -7.15
N ARG A 92 -12.53 -41.44 -8.13
CA ARG A 92 -13.16 -42.75 -8.42
C ARG A 92 -12.51 -43.44 -9.63
N GLU A 93 -12.54 -44.77 -9.60
CA GLU A 93 -11.82 -45.70 -10.49
C GLU A 93 -12.17 -45.59 -11.99
N TYR A 94 -13.29 -44.93 -12.35
CA TYR A 94 -13.72 -44.72 -13.75
C TYR A 94 -13.70 -43.24 -14.19
N GLY A 95 -12.82 -42.40 -13.61
CA GLY A 95 -12.59 -41.03 -14.09
C GLY A 95 -13.69 -40.01 -13.73
N GLY A 96 -14.51 -40.31 -12.71
CA GLY A 96 -15.49 -39.37 -12.16
C GLY A 96 -15.03 -38.82 -10.81
N ASP A 97 -14.88 -37.50 -10.71
CA ASP A 97 -14.53 -36.83 -9.45
C ASP A 97 -15.78 -36.58 -8.61
N SER A 98 -15.76 -37.02 -7.34
CA SER A 98 -16.79 -36.67 -6.35
C SER A 98 -16.22 -35.61 -5.41
N VAL A 99 -16.81 -34.42 -5.42
CA VAL A 99 -16.44 -33.33 -4.49
C VAL A 99 -17.44 -33.32 -3.35
N VAL A 100 -16.98 -33.61 -2.13
CA VAL A 100 -17.80 -33.44 -0.91
C VAL A 100 -17.39 -32.14 -0.25
N ILE A 101 -18.35 -31.22 -0.13
CA ILE A 101 -18.18 -29.91 0.50
C ILE A 101 -18.72 -30.02 1.93
N ASN A 102 -17.83 -29.96 2.92
CA ASN A 102 -18.24 -29.83 4.32
C ASN A 102 -18.17 -28.34 4.70
N ILE A 103 -19.24 -27.83 5.32
CA ILE A 103 -19.35 -26.46 5.83
C ILE A 103 -19.61 -26.58 7.33
N ASP A 104 -18.64 -26.18 8.15
CA ASP A 104 -18.80 -25.97 9.60
C ASP A 104 -18.87 -24.46 9.91
#